data_AF-A0A834Y8W5-F1
#
_entry.id   AF-A0A834Y8W5-F1
#
_cell.length_a   1.000
_cell.length_b   1.000
_cell.length_c   1.000
_cell.angle_alpha   90.00
_cell.angle_beta   90.00
_cell.angle_gamma   90.00
#
_symmetry.space_group_name_H-M   'P 1'
#
loop_
_entity.id
_entity.type
_entity.pdbx_description
1 polymer ?
#
loop_
_entity_poly.entity_id
_entity_poly.type
_entity_poly.pdbx_seq_one_letter_code
_entity_poly.pdbx_strand_id
1 'polypeptide(L)'
;MAAAVHPRKLCWSYPRWVSLQLLLLVVLSGLAVSMSTNSLPGFPGPLPFHLQTGYMGVDESDDVQLFYYFVKSERNPMEDPLVLWLTGGPGCSAFSGLVFEVGPLNFSIVEYNGSLPTLVLNPYLWTRCQTFIPYWLFMQLLCPI
;
A
#
# COMPACT_ATOMS: atom_id res chain seq x y z
N MET A 1 -5.84 -17.07 -71.94
CA MET A 1 -6.02 -16.24 -70.73
C MET A 1 -6.28 -17.15 -69.56
N ALA A 2 -5.30 -17.35 -68.68
CA ALA A 2 -5.49 -17.83 -67.31
C ALA A 2 -4.17 -17.56 -66.56
N ALA A 3 -4.14 -16.52 -65.74
CA ALA A 3 -3.02 -16.22 -64.87
C ALA A 3 -3.12 -17.10 -63.62
N ALA A 4 -2.08 -17.90 -63.36
CA ALA A 4 -1.97 -18.68 -62.13
C ALA A 4 -1.64 -17.76 -60.95
N VAL A 5 -2.56 -17.64 -59.99
CA VAL A 5 -2.36 -16.87 -58.75
C VAL A 5 -1.62 -17.75 -57.75
N HIS A 6 -0.45 -17.29 -57.32
CA HIS A 6 0.39 -17.92 -56.32
C HIS A 6 -0.15 -17.63 -54.90
N PRO A 7 -0.32 -18.62 -54.01
CA PRO A 7 -0.83 -18.36 -52.67
C PRO A 7 0.28 -17.80 -51.78
N ARG A 8 0.09 -16.59 -51.25
CA ARG A 8 1.00 -15.98 -50.27
C ARG A 8 0.97 -16.77 -48.97
N LYS A 9 2.12 -17.31 -48.57
CA LYS A 9 2.38 -17.85 -47.23
C LYS A 9 2.50 -16.69 -46.24
N LEU A 10 1.38 -16.18 -45.74
CA LEU A 10 1.40 -15.08 -44.76
C LEU A 10 0.30 -15.23 -43.71
N CYS A 11 0.31 -16.29 -42.88
CA CYS A 11 -0.66 -16.34 -41.76
C CYS A 11 -0.41 -17.35 -40.64
N TRP A 12 0.83 -17.61 -40.18
CA TRP A 12 1.03 -18.59 -39.08
C TRP A 12 1.96 -18.17 -37.93
N SER A 13 2.63 -17.01 -38.00
CA SER A 13 3.50 -16.53 -36.91
C SER A 13 2.89 -15.41 -36.06
N TYR A 14 1.87 -14.72 -36.59
CA TYR A 14 1.22 -13.56 -35.97
C TYR A 14 0.36 -13.85 -34.71
N PRO A 15 -0.38 -14.97 -34.57
CA PRO A 15 -1.32 -15.13 -33.47
C PRO A 15 -0.62 -15.41 -32.12
N ARG A 16 0.56 -16.06 -32.15
CA ARG A 16 1.30 -16.38 -30.91
C ARG A 16 1.86 -15.14 -30.23
N TRP A 17 2.29 -14.14 -30.99
CA TRP A 17 2.82 -12.88 -30.46
C TRP A 17 1.72 -12.01 -29.86
N VAL A 18 0.56 -11.94 -30.52
CA VAL A 18 -0.61 -11.20 -30.00
C VAL A 18 -1.13 -11.85 -28.73
N SER A 19 -1.23 -13.19 -28.68
CA SER A 19 -1.57 -13.91 -27.45
C SER A 19 -0.55 -13.69 -26.34
N LEU A 20 0.75 -13.66 -26.63
CA LEU A 20 1.79 -13.37 -25.63
C LEU A 20 1.71 -11.93 -25.10
N GLN A 21 1.42 -10.96 -25.97
CA GLN A 21 1.24 -9.56 -25.57
C GLN A 21 -0.03 -9.36 -24.73
N LEU A 22 -1.14 -10.02 -25.08
CA LEU A 22 -2.36 -10.03 -24.28
C LEU A 22 -2.13 -10.69 -22.92
N LEU A 23 -1.40 -11.81 -22.88
CA LEU A 23 -1.06 -12.48 -21.63
C LEU A 23 -0.18 -11.58 -20.73
N LEU A 24 0.81 -10.90 -21.33
CA LEU A 24 1.67 -9.95 -20.62
C LEU A 24 0.87 -8.76 -20.07
N LEU A 25 -0.08 -8.21 -20.85
CA LEU A 25 -0.97 -7.12 -20.42
C LEU A 25 -1.88 -7.54 -19.27
N VAL A 26 -2.43 -8.75 -19.31
CA VAL A 26 -3.25 -9.32 -18.21
C VAL A 26 -2.42 -9.55 -16.95
N VAL A 27 -1.16 -9.96 -17.10
CA VAL A 27 -0.23 -10.11 -15.95
C VAL A 27 0.15 -8.75 -15.36
N LEU A 28 0.31 -7.71 -16.18
CA LEU A 28 0.68 -6.37 -15.75
C LEU A 28 -0.48 -5.63 -15.05
N SER A 29 -1.74 -5.87 -15.43
CA SER A 29 -2.90 -5.18 -14.84
C SER A 29 -3.24 -5.63 -13.42
N GLY A 30 -2.80 -6.82 -13.00
CA GLY A 30 -3.11 -7.39 -11.68
C GLY A 30 -2.12 -7.03 -10.56
N LEU A 31 -1.15 -6.15 -10.80
CA LEU A 31 -0.12 -5.83 -9.81
C LEU A 31 -0.64 -4.80 -8.80
N ALA A 32 -1.33 -5.27 -7.76
CA ALA A 32 -1.48 -4.49 -6.53
C ALA A 32 -0.08 -4.26 -5.93
N VAL A 33 0.45 -3.04 -6.06
CA VAL A 33 1.78 -2.70 -5.56
C VAL A 33 1.69 -2.49 -4.05
N SER A 34 1.94 -3.55 -3.31
CA SER A 34 2.24 -3.48 -1.89
C SER A 34 3.76 -3.47 -1.70
N MET A 35 4.28 -2.46 -1.01
CA MET A 35 5.71 -2.31 -0.74
C MET A 35 6.01 -2.56 0.74
N SER A 36 6.86 -3.55 1.02
CA SER A 36 7.49 -3.73 2.33
C SER A 36 8.68 -2.78 2.43
N THR A 37 8.74 -1.98 3.49
CA THR A 37 9.78 -0.96 3.68
C THR A 37 10.60 -1.28 4.92
N ASN A 38 11.92 -1.39 4.75
CA ASN A 38 12.86 -1.68 5.84
C ASN A 38 13.52 -0.42 6.42
N SER A 39 13.28 0.75 5.83
CA SER A 39 13.88 2.03 6.25
C SER A 39 12.92 3.18 5.98
N LEU A 40 12.88 4.16 6.87
CA LEU A 40 12.11 5.40 6.70
C LEU A 40 13.04 6.62 6.76
N PRO A 41 12.80 7.65 5.93
CA PRO A 41 13.46 8.93 6.10
C PRO A 41 13.22 9.48 7.52
N GLY A 42 14.29 9.94 8.17
CA GLY A 42 14.22 10.46 9.53
C GLY A 42 14.37 9.39 10.62
N PHE A 43 14.31 8.09 10.32
CA PHE A 43 14.61 7.04 11.29
C PHE A 43 16.08 6.60 11.16
N PRO A 44 16.85 6.47 12.27
CA PRO A 44 18.23 6.05 12.20
C PRO A 44 18.34 4.54 11.93
N GLY A 45 18.71 4.17 10.69
CA GLY A 45 18.98 2.79 10.31
C GLY A 45 17.73 1.99 9.89
N PRO A 46 17.80 0.65 9.90
CA PRO A 46 16.68 -0.20 9.53
C PRO A 46 15.60 -0.19 10.62
N LEU A 47 14.34 -0.32 10.20
CA LEU A 47 13.21 -0.43 11.12
C LEU A 47 13.28 -1.75 11.90
N PRO A 48 13.05 -1.73 13.22
CA PRO A 48 13.04 -2.95 14.04
C PRO A 48 11.72 -3.72 13.95
N PHE A 49 10.74 -3.23 13.18
CA PHE A 49 9.44 -3.84 12.95
C PHE A 49 9.13 -3.91 11.46
N HIS A 50 8.24 -4.83 11.08
CA HIS A 50 7.82 -4.98 9.70
C HIS A 50 6.75 -3.96 9.35
N LEU A 51 7.10 -3.00 8.50
CA LEU A 51 6.19 -2.03 7.91
C LEU A 51 5.93 -2.36 6.44
N GLN A 52 4.66 -2.40 6.08
CA GLN A 52 4.20 -2.53 4.71
C GLN A 52 3.23 -1.41 4.39
N THR A 53 3.30 -0.88 3.17
CA THR A 53 2.42 0.18 2.71
C THR A 53 1.85 -0.19 1.36
N GLY A 54 0.66 0.31 1.04
CA GLY A 54 0.02 0.03 -0.23
C GLY A 54 -1.29 0.77 -0.39
N TYR A 55 -1.91 0.52 -1.53
CA TYR A 55 -3.25 0.99 -1.86
C TYR A 55 -4.22 -0.17 -1.91
N MET A 56 -5.45 0.05 -1.47
CA MET A 56 -6.54 -0.92 -1.50
C MET A 56 -7.77 -0.24 -2.09
N GLY A 57 -8.31 -0.81 -3.17
CA GLY A 57 -9.57 -0.36 -3.75
C GLY A 57 -10.74 -0.59 -2.80
N VAL A 58 -11.71 0.32 -2.82
CA VAL A 58 -12.93 0.23 -1.99
C VAL A 58 -14.21 0.04 -2.80
N ASP A 59 -14.12 0.11 -4.12
CA ASP A 59 -15.21 -0.09 -5.05
C ASP A 59 -14.86 -1.17 -6.08
N GLU A 60 -15.87 -1.72 -6.77
CA GLU A 60 -15.68 -2.80 -7.75
C GLU A 60 -14.84 -2.37 -8.96
N SER A 61 -14.80 -1.07 -9.26
CA SER A 61 -14.00 -0.50 -10.34
C SER A 61 -12.58 -0.12 -9.91
N ASP A 62 -12.24 -0.22 -8.63
CA ASP A 62 -10.99 0.29 -8.04
C ASP A 62 -10.70 1.78 -8.35
N ASP A 63 -11.73 2.57 -8.67
CA ASP A 63 -11.60 4.01 -8.96
C ASP A 63 -11.28 4.81 -7.69
N VAL A 64 -11.70 4.29 -6.53
CA VAL A 64 -11.39 4.86 -5.22
C VAL A 64 -10.44 3.92 -4.48
N GLN A 65 -9.28 4.45 -4.10
CA GLN A 65 -8.26 3.69 -3.38
C GLN A 65 -7.89 4.34 -2.05
N LEU A 66 -7.73 3.50 -1.04
CA LEU A 66 -7.25 3.88 0.29
C LEU A 66 -5.79 3.49 0.45
N PHE A 67 -4.98 4.44 0.88
CA PHE A 67 -3.62 4.16 1.32
C PHE A 67 -3.63 3.59 2.75
N TYR A 68 -2.85 2.54 3.00
CA TYR A 68 -2.71 1.93 4.32
C TYR A 68 -1.25 1.82 4.75
N TYR A 69 -1.03 1.85 6.07
CA TYR A 69 0.20 1.36 6.69
C TYR A 69 -0.14 0.07 7.44
N PHE A 70 0.68 -0.96 7.32
CA PHE A 70 0.50 -2.26 7.95
C PHE A 70 1.73 -2.59 8.79
N VAL A 71 1.56 -2.68 10.11
CA VAL A 71 2.62 -3.02 11.05
C VAL A 71 2.30 -4.36 11.70
N LYS A 72 3.17 -5.35 11.52
CA LYS A 72 3.03 -6.67 12.17
C LYS A 72 3.28 -6.55 13.67
N SER A 73 2.59 -7.39 14.45
CA SER A 73 2.91 -7.57 15.87
C SER A 73 4.40 -7.93 16.06
N GLU A 74 5.03 -7.39 17.09
CA GLU A 74 6.40 -7.73 17.45
C GLU A 74 6.52 -9.09 18.17
N ARG A 75 5.39 -9.65 18.63
CA ARG A 75 5.35 -10.93 19.36
C ARG A 75 5.13 -12.13 18.44
N ASN A 76 3.88 -12.42 18.08
CA ASN A 76 3.54 -13.51 17.16
C ASN A 76 2.46 -13.05 16.17
N PRO A 77 2.85 -12.51 15.00
CA PRO A 77 1.91 -12.01 13.99
C PRO A 77 0.86 -13.01 13.52
N MET A 78 1.11 -14.32 13.69
CA MET A 78 0.20 -15.37 13.23
C MET A 78 -0.91 -15.68 14.25
N GLU A 79 -0.68 -15.38 15.53
CA GLU A 79 -1.64 -15.63 16.62
C GLU A 79 -2.23 -14.35 17.19
N ASP A 80 -1.53 -13.24 17.07
CA ASP A 80 -1.94 -11.95 17.61
C ASP A 80 -3.07 -11.35 16.77
N PRO A 81 -4.04 -10.67 17.41
CA PRO A 81 -5.22 -10.15 16.72
C PRO A 81 -4.84 -9.05 15.73
N LEU A 82 -5.62 -8.98 14.64
CA LEU A 82 -5.55 -7.90 13.68
C LEU A 82 -6.43 -6.73 14.13
N VAL A 83 -5.83 -5.55 14.25
CA VAL A 83 -6.53 -4.33 14.64
C VAL A 83 -6.54 -3.32 13.50
N LEU A 84 -7.76 -2.92 13.15
CA LEU A 84 -8.07 -1.81 12.25
C LEU A 84 -8.14 -0.51 13.06
N TRP A 85 -7.30 0.47 12.73
CA TRP A 85 -7.30 1.77 13.38
C TRP A 85 -7.74 2.86 12.42
N LEU A 86 -8.73 3.64 12.86
CA LEU A 86 -9.36 4.69 12.07
C LEU A 86 -9.27 5.98 12.87
N THR A 87 -8.54 6.97 12.35
CA THR A 87 -8.59 8.31 12.90
C THR A 87 -9.93 8.95 12.56
N GLY A 88 -10.54 9.61 13.53
CA GLY A 88 -11.83 10.28 13.36
C GLY A 88 -11.74 11.60 12.59
N GLY A 89 -12.81 12.38 12.62
CA GLY A 89 -12.95 13.64 11.88
C GLY A 89 -13.08 13.41 10.36
N PRO A 90 -13.70 14.33 9.61
CA PRO A 90 -13.62 14.27 8.15
C PRO A 90 -12.24 14.80 7.73
N GLY A 91 -11.49 14.04 6.92
CA GLY A 91 -10.26 14.56 6.31
C GLY A 91 -8.95 14.22 7.02
N CYS A 92 -8.97 13.68 8.24
CA CYS A 92 -7.75 13.47 9.02
C CYS A 92 -7.02 12.18 8.65
N SER A 93 -5.72 12.27 8.33
CA SER A 93 -4.90 11.10 7.98
C SER A 93 -4.73 10.13 9.16
N ALA A 94 -4.95 8.83 8.91
CA ALA A 94 -4.66 7.77 9.88
C ALA A 94 -3.16 7.63 10.20
N PHE A 95 -2.30 8.30 9.43
CA PHE A 95 -0.89 8.47 9.75
C PHE A 95 -0.69 9.17 11.11
N SER A 96 -1.61 10.05 11.52
CA SER A 96 -1.56 10.67 12.85
C SER A 96 -1.61 9.63 13.97
N GLY A 97 -2.48 8.62 13.87
CA GLY A 97 -2.53 7.51 14.83
C GLY A 97 -1.25 6.68 14.87
N LEU A 98 -0.55 6.56 13.74
CA LEU A 98 0.73 5.85 13.63
C LEU A 98 1.87 6.57 14.36
N VAL A 99 1.91 7.92 14.34
CA VAL A 99 3.06 8.71 14.83
C VAL A 99 2.81 9.57 16.05
N PHE A 100 1.55 9.70 16.50
CA PHE A 100 1.17 10.51 17.67
C PHE A 100 0.35 9.76 18.71
N GLU A 101 -0.24 8.61 18.36
CA GLU A 101 -1.16 7.90 19.26
C GLU A 101 -0.59 6.53 19.66
N VAL A 102 -0.85 5.50 18.86
CA VAL A 102 -0.68 4.09 19.26
C VAL A 102 0.38 3.34 18.47
N GLY A 103 0.89 3.92 17.39
CA GLY A 103 1.86 3.29 16.51
C GLY A 103 3.29 3.23 17.07
N PRO A 104 4.20 2.57 16.33
CA PRO A 104 5.56 2.26 16.80
C PRO A 104 6.55 3.42 16.72
N LEU A 105 6.14 4.54 16.12
CA LEU A 105 7.00 5.70 15.84
C LEU A 105 6.45 6.94 16.55
N ASN A 106 7.35 7.85 16.89
CA ASN A 106 7.05 9.21 17.31
C ASN A 106 7.99 10.18 16.60
N PHE A 107 7.57 11.43 16.46
CA PHE A 107 8.50 12.50 16.12
C PHE A 107 9.35 12.89 17.32
N SER A 108 10.64 13.13 17.09
CA SER A 108 11.52 13.78 18.06
C SER A 108 11.08 15.24 18.20
N ILE A 109 10.70 15.64 19.42
CA ILE A 109 10.25 17.00 19.71
C ILE A 109 11.49 17.85 19.96
N VAL A 110 12.05 18.38 18.86
CA VAL A 110 13.17 19.32 18.84
C VAL A 110 12.79 20.53 17.99
N GLU A 111 13.48 21.65 18.20
CA GLU A 111 13.25 22.85 17.39
C GLU A 111 13.52 22.56 15.91
N TYR A 112 12.58 22.96 15.06
CA TYR A 112 12.66 22.69 13.63
C TYR A 112 13.74 23.56 12.99
N ASN A 113 14.79 22.91 12.50
CA ASN A 113 15.95 23.56 11.90
C ASN A 113 15.92 23.59 10.36
N GLY A 114 14.77 23.25 9.73
CA GLY A 114 14.65 23.14 8.27
C GLY A 114 15.05 21.79 7.68
N SER A 115 15.60 20.87 8.49
CA SER A 115 15.97 19.52 8.04
C SER A 115 14.79 18.53 8.18
N LEU A 116 14.98 17.29 7.74
CA LEU A 116 13.97 16.24 7.89
C LEU A 116 13.69 15.98 9.39
N PRO A 117 12.41 15.86 9.80
CA PRO A 117 12.08 15.53 11.18
C PRO A 117 12.61 14.14 11.52
N THR A 118 13.18 14.01 12.73
CA THR A 118 13.71 12.73 13.20
C THR A 118 12.59 11.89 13.81
N LEU A 119 12.56 10.61 13.47
CA LEU A 119 11.66 9.60 14.01
C LEU A 119 12.37 8.79 15.08
N VAL A 120 11.67 8.53 16.17
CA VAL A 120 12.13 7.70 17.31
C VAL A 120 11.09 6.62 17.60
N LEU A 121 11.50 5.54 18.26
CA LEU A 121 10.57 4.48 18.66
C LEU A 121 9.67 4.95 19.80
N ASN A 122 8.40 4.56 19.75
CA ASN A 122 7.44 4.82 20.82
C ASN A 122 7.54 3.72 21.91
N PRO A 123 7.96 3.99 23.15
CA PRO A 123 8.06 2.95 24.16
C PRO A 123 6.71 2.33 24.58
N TYR A 124 5.58 3.00 24.27
CA TYR A 124 4.22 2.60 24.65
C TYR A 124 3.36 2.13 23.46
N LEU A 125 4.00 1.58 22.42
CA LEU A 125 3.36 1.12 21.18
C LEU A 125 2.45 -0.11 21.37
N TRP A 126 1.26 -0.09 20.76
CA TRP A 126 0.29 -1.19 20.82
C TRP A 126 0.76 -2.43 20.03
N THR A 127 1.70 -2.24 19.09
CA THR A 127 2.30 -3.31 18.29
C THR A 127 3.15 -4.30 19.10
N ARG A 128 3.34 -4.07 20.41
CA ARG A 128 3.95 -5.05 21.34
C ARG A 128 3.19 -6.38 21.38
N CYS A 129 1.86 -6.34 21.27
CA CYS A 129 1.00 -7.51 21.48
C CYS A 129 -0.06 -7.71 20.39
N GLN A 130 -0.15 -6.82 19.39
CA GLN A 130 -1.22 -6.82 18.39
C GLN A 130 -0.69 -6.37 17.02
N THR A 131 -1.29 -6.87 15.94
CA THR A 131 -0.99 -6.40 14.56
C THR A 131 -1.83 -5.17 14.27
N PHE A 132 -1.20 -4.10 13.78
CA PHE A 132 -1.81 -2.77 13.66
C PHE A 132 -1.89 -2.33 12.20
N ILE A 133 -3.10 -2.04 11.72
CA ILE A 133 -3.31 -1.40 10.42
C ILE A 133 -4.05 -0.07 10.60
N PRO A 134 -3.37 1.08 10.56
CA PRO A 134 -4.03 2.36 10.39
C PRO A 134 -4.59 2.45 8.97
N TYR A 135 -5.91 2.46 8.89
CA TYR A 135 -6.66 2.70 7.67
C TYR A 135 -7.41 4.02 7.78
N TRP A 136 -7.83 4.50 6.61
CA TRP A 136 -8.97 5.39 6.47
C TRP A 136 -10.23 4.56 6.27
N LEU A 137 -11.31 4.83 7.00
CA LEU A 137 -12.60 4.21 6.72
C LEU A 137 -13.72 5.20 6.98
N PHE A 138 -14.44 5.46 5.90
CA PHE A 138 -15.79 6.02 5.82
C PHE A 138 -15.97 7.52 6.06
N MET A 139 -15.89 8.24 4.94
CA MET A 139 -16.92 9.17 4.46
C MET A 139 -18.30 8.73 4.99
N GLN A 140 -18.85 9.47 5.96
CA GLN A 140 -20.24 9.29 6.36
C GLN A 140 -21.14 9.64 5.16
N LEU A 141 -22.04 8.71 4.85
CA LEU A 141 -23.07 8.75 3.80
C LEU A 141 -24.04 9.96 3.84
N LEU A 142 -23.78 11.08 4.51
CA LEU A 142 -24.71 12.22 4.59
C LEU A 142 -24.01 13.57 4.75
N CYS A 143 -23.60 14.20 3.65
CA CYS A 143 -23.66 15.65 3.53
C CYS A 143 -23.69 16.07 2.05
N PRO A 144 -24.88 16.30 1.47
CA PRO A 144 -25.03 17.34 0.48
C PRO A 144 -25.11 18.68 1.23
N ILE A 145 -24.09 19.52 1.11
CA ILE A 145 -24.21 20.98 1.21
C ILE A 145 -23.43 21.56 0.03
#